data_AF-A0A2C9LJI6-F1
#
_entry.id   AF-A0A2C9LJI6-F1
#
_cell.length_a   1.000
_cell.length_b   1.000
_cell.length_c   1.000
_cell.angle_alpha   90.00
_cell.angle_beta   90.00
_cell.angle_gamma   90.00
#
_symmetry.space_group_name_H-M   'P 1'
#
loop_
_entity.id
_entity.type
_entity.pdbx_description
1 polymer ?
#
loop_
_entity_poly.entity_id
_entity_poly.type
_entity_poly.pdbx_seq_one_letter_code
_entity_poly.pdbx_strand_id
1 'polypeptide(L)'
;TVKDLVNTTCKCHGVSGSCTVKTCWLRLSPFKTVGNVLKAKYERSAKVIHVTNQATGVALLKKQLQSFPEEAAVLPVPSKQSHIGDNIANDTAPLRKSDLTYIEDSPSFCRETRYSPGTVGRS
;
A
#
# COMPACT_ATOMS: atom_id res chain seq x y z
N THR A 1 -8.20 0.01 3.68
CA THR A 1 -7.78 1.31 3.10
C THR A 1 -8.89 2.34 3.17
N VAL A 2 -9.99 2.22 2.40
CA VAL A 2 -11.08 3.24 2.45
C VAL A 2 -11.66 3.39 3.86
N LYS A 3 -11.98 2.26 4.51
CA LYS A 3 -12.48 2.22 5.89
C LYS A 3 -11.50 2.88 6.89
N ASP A 4 -10.20 2.70 6.69
CA ASP A 4 -9.16 3.21 7.59
C ASP A 4 -8.98 4.74 7.44
N LEU A 5 -9.43 5.32 6.31
CA LEU A 5 -9.38 6.75 6.03
C LEU A 5 -10.70 7.48 6.38
N VAL A 6 -11.67 6.82 7.01
CA VAL A 6 -12.89 7.48 7.47
C VAL A 6 -12.57 8.35 8.67
N ASN A 7 -13.04 9.60 8.67
CA ASN A 7 -12.85 10.52 9.79
C ASN A 7 -14.18 11.02 10.33
N THR A 8 -14.19 11.41 11.61
CA THR A 8 -15.34 12.06 12.22
C THR A 8 -15.32 13.54 11.86
N THR A 9 -16.36 14.02 11.19
CA THR A 9 -16.60 15.44 10.95
C THR A 9 -17.71 15.93 11.88
N CYS A 10 -17.57 17.15 12.40
CA CYS A 10 -18.56 17.73 13.31
C CYS A 10 -19.03 19.11 12.82
N LYS A 11 -20.28 19.45 13.11
CA LYS A 11 -20.85 20.80 12.95
C LYS A 11 -21.23 21.37 14.32
N CYS A 12 -20.66 22.53 14.64
CA CYS A 12 -20.96 23.28 15.86
C CYS A 12 -22.21 24.14 15.69
N HIS A 13 -23.02 24.23 16.73
CA HIS A 13 -24.26 25.01 16.71
C HIS A 13 -24.66 25.52 18.11
N GLY A 14 -23.68 25.82 18.96
CA GLY A 14 -23.90 26.54 20.23
C GLY A 14 -24.10 28.04 20.02
N VAL A 15 -24.42 28.76 21.10
CA VAL A 15 -24.64 30.21 21.10
C VAL A 15 -23.45 30.94 20.46
N SER A 16 -23.75 31.89 19.57
CA SER A 16 -22.76 32.66 18.80
C SER A 16 -21.78 31.80 17.98
N GLY A 17 -22.19 30.59 17.56
CA GLY A 17 -21.34 29.69 16.78
C GLY A 17 -20.34 28.87 17.62
N SER A 18 -20.46 28.89 18.94
CA SER A 18 -19.63 28.07 19.82
C SER A 18 -19.85 26.56 19.59
N CYS A 19 -18.85 25.75 19.94
CA CYS A 19 -18.89 24.29 19.83
C CYS A 19 -19.31 23.59 21.14
N THR A 20 -19.95 24.32 22.07
CA THR A 20 -20.49 23.74 23.32
C THR A 20 -21.52 22.65 23.03
N VAL A 21 -22.28 22.81 21.94
CA VAL A 21 -23.11 21.77 21.34
C VAL A 21 -22.64 21.54 19.91
N LYS A 22 -22.44 20.27 19.54
CA LYS A 22 -22.05 19.85 18.20
C LYS A 22 -22.65 18.50 17.84
N THR A 23 -22.93 18.30 16.56
CA THR A 23 -23.31 17.00 16.01
C THR A 23 -22.16 16.50 15.15
N CYS A 24 -21.78 15.25 15.31
CA CYS A 24 -20.70 14.62 14.57
C CYS A 24 -21.20 13.42 13.76
N TRP A 25 -20.59 13.15 12.61
CA TRP A 25 -20.85 11.99 11.78
C TRP A 25 -19.57 11.49 11.12
N LEU A 26 -19.55 10.22 10.73
CA LEU A 26 -18.45 9.67 9.94
C LEU A 26 -18.54 10.19 8.51
N ARG A 27 -17.39 10.63 7.97
CA ARG A 27 -17.25 11.11 6.60
C ARG A 27 -16.09 10.37 5.94
N LEU A 28 -16.27 10.03 4.66
CA LEU A 28 -15.17 9.54 3.84
C LEU A 28 -14.14 10.65 3.61
N SER A 29 -12.85 10.28 3.66
CA SER A 29 -11.79 11.17 3.17
C SER A 29 -12.00 11.51 1.68
N PRO A 30 -11.51 12.66 1.21
CA PRO A 30 -11.48 12.97 -0.22
C PRO A 30 -10.82 11.84 -1.02
N PHE A 31 -11.38 11.53 -2.19
CA PHE A 31 -10.91 10.39 -2.99
C PHE A 31 -9.44 10.54 -3.43
N LYS A 32 -8.96 11.77 -3.63
CA LYS A 32 -7.53 12.04 -3.90
C LYS A 32 -6.63 11.50 -2.80
N THR A 33 -7.01 11.67 -1.53
CA THR A 33 -6.25 11.16 -0.38
C THR A 33 -6.23 9.62 -0.38
N VAL A 34 -7.37 9.00 -0.64
CA VAL A 34 -7.47 7.53 -0.78
C VAL A 34 -6.60 7.04 -1.93
N GLY A 35 -6.64 7.71 -3.09
CA GLY A 35 -5.82 7.39 -4.26
C GLY A 35 -4.33 7.50 -3.97
N ASN A 36 -3.88 8.54 -3.26
CA ASN A 36 -2.49 8.69 -2.87
C ASN A 36 -2.03 7.55 -1.94
N VAL A 37 -2.86 7.15 -0.97
CA VAL A 37 -2.54 6.01 -0.09
C VAL A 37 -2.47 4.70 -0.88
N LEU A 38 -3.40 4.47 -1.81
CA LEU A 38 -3.36 3.29 -2.68
C LEU A 38 -2.14 3.29 -3.61
N LYS A 39 -1.77 4.44 -4.17
CA LYS A 39 -0.56 4.60 -4.99
C LYS A 39 0.70 4.27 -4.18
N ALA A 40 0.81 4.76 -2.95
CA ALA A 40 1.95 4.45 -2.08
C ALA A 40 2.02 2.96 -1.67
N LYS A 41 0.88 2.24 -1.67
CA LYS A 41 0.84 0.79 -1.50
C LYS A 41 1.20 0.05 -2.78
N TYR A 42 0.83 0.59 -3.94
CA TYR A 42 1.18 0.04 -5.24
C TYR A 42 2.70 0.06 -5.46
N GLU A 43 3.36 1.17 -5.16
CA GLU A 43 4.84 1.30 -5.24
C GLU A 43 5.59 0.34 -4.32
N ARG A 44 4.95 -0.11 -3.24
CA ARG A 44 5.53 -1.04 -2.25
C ARG A 44 4.87 -2.41 -2.29
N SER A 45 4.19 -2.73 -3.40
CA SER A 45 3.49 -4.00 -3.54
C SER A 45 4.48 -5.17 -3.56
N ALA A 46 4.05 -6.32 -3.06
CA ALA A 46 4.92 -7.48 -2.92
C ALA A 46 4.60 -8.55 -3.96
N LYS A 47 5.62 -9.07 -4.65
CA LYS A 47 5.50 -10.29 -5.46
C LYS A 47 5.28 -11.47 -4.54
N VAL A 48 4.28 -12.29 -4.84
CA VAL A 48 3.95 -13.50 -4.07
C VAL A 48 3.95 -14.72 -4.98
N ILE A 49 4.38 -15.85 -4.41
CA ILE A 49 4.36 -17.15 -5.07
C ILE A 49 3.51 -18.13 -4.28
N HIS A 50 2.90 -19.08 -4.98
CA HIS A 50 2.28 -20.24 -4.36
C HIS A 50 3.36 -21.17 -3.81
N VAL A 51 3.24 -21.56 -2.54
CA VAL A 51 4.16 -22.53 -1.95
C VAL A 51 3.70 -23.99 -2.10
N THR A 52 2.44 -24.21 -2.50
CA THR A 52 1.86 -25.54 -2.72
C THR A 52 0.79 -25.49 -3.80
N ASN A 53 0.67 -26.60 -4.54
CA ASN A 53 -0.37 -26.84 -5.54
C ASN A 53 -1.52 -27.71 -4.99
N GLN A 54 -1.55 -27.95 -3.67
CA GLN A 54 -2.62 -28.75 -3.05
C GLN A 54 -3.96 -28.02 -3.07
N ALA A 55 -5.03 -28.71 -3.49
CA ALA A 55 -6.40 -28.19 -3.55
C ALA A 55 -7.10 -28.19 -2.18
N THR A 56 -6.47 -27.64 -1.14
CA THR A 56 -7.03 -27.56 0.23
C THR A 56 -8.01 -26.39 0.41
N GLY A 57 -8.18 -25.54 -0.61
CA GLY A 57 -8.96 -24.29 -0.51
C GLY A 57 -8.22 -23.17 0.21
N VAL A 58 -6.96 -23.39 0.62
CA VAL A 58 -6.13 -22.40 1.32
C VAL A 58 -4.99 -21.95 0.40
N ALA A 59 -4.98 -20.67 0.02
CA ALA A 59 -3.88 -20.08 -0.74
C ALA A 59 -2.70 -19.77 0.20
N LEU A 60 -1.68 -20.62 0.19
CA LEU A 60 -0.43 -20.35 0.90
C LEU A 60 0.49 -19.51 0.02
N LEU A 61 0.57 -18.21 0.33
CA LEU A 61 1.37 -17.24 -0.40
C LEU A 61 2.62 -16.86 0.41
N LYS A 62 3.79 -16.92 -0.22
CA LYS A 62 5.04 -16.40 0.35
C LYS A 62 5.49 -15.18 -0.43
N LYS A 63 5.89 -14.12 0.28
CA LYS A 63 6.55 -12.95 -0.34
C LYS A 63 7.87 -13.42 -0.94
N GLN A 64 8.06 -13.10 -2.22
CA GLN A 64 9.35 -13.26 -2.86
C GLN A 64 10.22 -12.07 -2.46
N LEU A 65 11.26 -12.31 -1.65
CA LEU A 65 12.27 -11.29 -1.33
C LEU A 65 12.94 -10.88 -2.65
N GLN A 66 12.71 -9.64 -3.08
CA GLN A 66 13.42 -9.08 -4.23
C GLN A 66 14.80 -8.64 -3.73
N SER A 67 15.86 -9.27 -4.23
CA SER A 67 17.21 -8.73 -4.13
C SER A 67 17.26 -7.49 -5.01
N PHE A 68 16.98 -6.32 -4.45
CA PHE A 68 17.23 -5.06 -5.15
C PHE A 68 18.75 -4.89 -5.30
N PRO A 69 19.29 -4.63 -6.51
CA PRO A 69 20.65 -4.09 -6.60
C PRO A 69 20.68 -2.75 -5.86
N GLU A 70 21.77 -2.53 -5.12
CA GLU A 70 22.02 -1.49 -4.12
C GLU A 70 21.83 -0.03 -4.62
N GLU A 71 21.68 0.19 -5.93
CA GLU A 71 21.78 1.49 -6.58
C GLU A 71 20.51 2.37 -6.57
N ALA A 72 19.33 1.84 -6.20
CA ALA A 72 18.07 2.58 -6.30
C ALA A 72 17.71 3.39 -5.02
N ALA A 73 18.55 3.37 -3.99
CA ALA A 73 18.31 4.05 -2.72
C ALA A 73 18.71 5.54 -2.76
N VAL A 74 18.01 6.34 -3.57
CA VAL A 74 18.09 7.82 -3.49
C VAL A 74 16.82 8.37 -2.88
N LEU A 75 16.52 7.99 -1.63
CA LEU A 75 15.80 8.84 -0.68
C LEU A 75 16.30 8.51 0.74
N PRO A 76 16.68 9.50 1.56
CA PRO A 76 17.21 9.22 2.89
C PRO A 76 16.09 8.71 3.79
N VAL A 77 16.16 7.43 4.15
CA VAL A 77 15.34 6.83 5.21
C VAL A 77 16.02 7.13 6.54
N PRO A 78 15.32 7.62 7.58
CA PRO A 78 15.92 7.80 8.89
C PRO A 78 16.22 6.42 9.48
N SER A 79 17.51 6.12 9.61
CA SER A 79 18.06 4.93 10.23
C SER A 79 17.77 4.95 11.74
N LYS A 80 16.83 4.13 12.19
CA LYS A 80 16.82 3.70 13.60
C LYS A 80 17.92 2.66 13.77
N GLN A 81 19.05 3.05 14.35
CA GLN A 81 20.06 2.12 14.83
C GLN A 81 19.47 1.25 15.94
N SER A 82 19.26 -0.03 15.67
CA SER A 82 19.02 -1.02 16.72
C SER A 82 20.35 -1.64 17.12
N HIS A 83 20.66 -1.54 18.41
CA HIS A 83 21.75 -2.24 19.06
C HIS A 83 21.67 -3.76 18.86
N ILE A 84 22.87 -4.35 18.85
CA ILE A 84 23.24 -5.75 18.73
C ILE A 84 22.49 -6.65 19.72
N GLY A 85 21.87 -7.74 19.23
CA GLY A 85 21.35 -8.82 20.07
C GLY A 85 20.22 -9.63 19.44
N ASP A 86 20.58 -10.82 18.96
CA ASP A 86 19.79 -12.05 18.95
C ASP A 86 18.66 -12.29 17.90
N ASN A 87 18.83 -13.45 17.24
CA ASN A 87 17.88 -14.23 16.43
C ASN A 87 17.66 -13.80 14.97
N ILE A 88 18.19 -14.64 14.08
CA ILE A 88 17.81 -14.78 12.67
C ILE A 88 16.38 -15.33 12.61
N ALA A 89 15.40 -14.50 12.96
CA ALA A 89 13.99 -14.75 12.73
C ALA A 89 13.60 -14.05 11.44
N ASN A 90 13.57 -14.81 10.34
CA ASN A 90 12.94 -14.51 9.05
C ASN A 90 12.37 -13.09 8.92
N ASP A 91 13.11 -12.21 8.25
CA ASP A 91 12.69 -10.84 7.88
C ASP A 91 11.63 -10.86 6.76
N THR A 92 10.58 -11.66 6.93
CA THR A 92 9.37 -11.62 6.13
C THR A 92 8.27 -11.03 7.00
N ALA A 93 8.18 -9.71 7.02
CA ALA A 93 7.04 -9.03 7.61
C ALA A 93 5.74 -9.64 7.04
N PRO A 94 4.83 -10.14 7.89
CA PRO A 94 3.65 -10.89 7.45
C PRO A 94 2.77 -10.04 6.52
N LEU A 95 2.23 -10.68 5.48
CA LEU A 95 1.29 -10.05 4.55
C LEU A 95 0.07 -9.55 5.31
N ARG A 96 -0.18 -8.24 5.28
CA ARG A 96 -1.41 -7.68 5.86
C ARG A 96 -2.52 -7.78 4.82
N LYS A 97 -3.76 -8.00 5.27
CA LYS A 97 -4.95 -8.00 4.40
C LYS A 97 -5.10 -6.74 3.54
N SER A 98 -4.50 -5.63 3.97
CA SER A 98 -4.58 -4.35 3.28
C SER A 98 -3.45 -4.09 2.27
N ASP A 99 -2.48 -5.01 2.17
CA ASP A 99 -1.34 -4.89 1.26
C ASP A 99 -1.76 -5.19 -0.18
N LEU A 100 -1.07 -4.58 -1.14
CA LEU A 100 -1.22 -4.93 -2.55
C LEU A 100 -0.15 -5.96 -2.90
N THR A 101 -0.57 -7.05 -3.52
CA THR A 101 0.31 -8.15 -3.95
C THR A 101 0.11 -8.45 -5.41
N TYR A 102 1.14 -8.98 -6.06
CA TYR A 102 1.08 -9.40 -7.46
C TYR A 102 1.80 -10.74 -7.67
N ILE A 103 1.45 -11.46 -8.74
CA ILE A 103 2.00 -12.79 -9.05
C ILE A 103 2.95 -12.69 -10.24
N GLU A 104 2.54 -11.96 -11.27
CA GLU A 104 3.28 -11.82 -12.53
C GLU A 104 3.92 -10.44 -12.65
N ASP A 105 5.10 -10.38 -13.28
CA ASP A 105 5.76 -9.11 -13.54
C ASP A 105 4.98 -8.29 -14.56
N SER A 106 5.02 -6.97 -14.40
CA SER A 106 4.34 -6.06 -15.31
C SER A 106 4.99 -6.10 -16.70
N PRO A 107 4.20 -6.07 -17.79
CA PRO A 107 4.75 -6.00 -19.14
C PRO A 107 5.44 -4.65 -19.39
N SER A 108 6.21 -4.56 -20.47
CA SER A 108 6.67 -3.26 -20.96
C SER A 108 5.49 -2.48 -21.53
N PHE A 109 5.32 -1.24 -21.07
CA PHE A 109 4.28 -0.32 -21.56
C PHE A 109 4.78 0.66 -22.62
N CYS A 110 6.06 0.60 -23.00
CA CYS A 110 6.69 1.57 -23.90
C CYS A 110 6.19 1.43 -25.35
N ARG A 111 6.14 0.20 -25.87
CA ARG A 111 5.69 -0.12 -27.23
C ARG A 111 4.25 -0.62 -27.23
N GLU A 112 3.59 -0.48 -28.37
CA GLU A 112 2.25 -1.04 -28.56
C GLU A 112 2.29 -2.57 -28.46
N THR A 113 1.35 -3.12 -27.70
CA THR A 113 1.15 -4.56 -27.49
C THR A 113 -0.35 -4.82 -27.34
N ARG A 114 -0.75 -6.10 -27.26
CA ARG A 114 -2.15 -6.47 -26.93
C ARG A 114 -2.63 -5.96 -25.56
N TYR A 115 -1.73 -5.52 -24.69
CA TYR A 115 -2.04 -5.07 -23.32
C TYR A 115 -1.85 -3.55 -23.13
N SER A 116 -1.19 -2.86 -24.06
CA SER A 116 -0.86 -1.44 -23.94
C SER A 116 -0.81 -0.77 -25.30
N PRO A 117 -1.40 0.42 -25.49
CA PRO A 117 -1.26 1.20 -26.72
C PRO A 117 0.14 1.82 -26.90
N GLY A 118 1.08 1.60 -25.98
CA GLY A 118 2.39 2.25 -25.97
C GLY A 118 2.35 3.68 -25.42
N THR A 119 3.47 4.38 -25.49
CA THR A 119 3.66 5.74 -24.93
C THR A 119 3.75 6.86 -25.98
N VAL A 120 3.64 6.53 -27.28
CA VAL A 120 3.70 7.53 -28.36
C VAL A 120 2.53 8.54 -28.22
N GLY A 121 2.84 9.83 -28.31
CA GLY A 121 1.84 10.92 -28.26
C GLY A 121 1.29 11.24 -26.87
N ARG A 122 1.85 10.66 -25.80
CA ARG A 122 1.52 11.07 -24.42
C ARG A 122 2.23 12.37 -24.07
N SER A 123 1.51 13.28 -23.42
CA SER A 123 1.97 14.58 -22.92
C SER A 123 2.95 14.47 -21.76
#